data_AF-A0A645D7I7-F1
#
_entry.id   AF-A0A645D7I7-F1
#
_cell.length_a   1.000
_cell.length_b   1.000
_cell.length_c   1.000
_cell.angle_alpha   90.00
_cell.angle_beta   90.00
_cell.angle_gamma   90.00
#
_symmetry.space_group_name_H-M   'P 1'
#
loop_
_entity.id
_entity.type
_entity.pdbx_description
1 polymer ?
#
loop_
_entity_poly.entity_id
_entity_poly.type
_entity_poly.pdbx_seq_one_letter_code
_entity_poly.pdbx_strand_id
1 'polypeptide(L)'
;MLPIERISVSRIPHPAARFRTGQKILAAVLSVDRENRRFTMTHRELLGTWMENASYFSPGETVQGIVRSIRDYGAFVELAPNLSGLADLKDDVAEGDRVSVYIRSIRPEHMKIKLQIIQRLTPAIYPVPLRYQITDGMLDHWVYSPACYEKPPAATDFTALRP
;
A
#
# COMPACT_ATOMS: atom_id res chain seq x y z
N MET A 1 12.18 15.81 -3.60
CA MET A 1 12.40 14.39 -3.92
C MET A 1 11.33 13.56 -3.23
N LEU A 2 10.79 12.57 -3.92
CA LEU A 2 9.89 11.56 -3.38
C LEU A 2 10.62 10.20 -3.42
N PRO A 3 11.23 9.75 -2.29
CA PRO A 3 11.91 8.46 -2.22
C PRO A 3 10.96 7.28 -2.46
N ILE A 4 11.47 6.16 -2.99
CA ILE A 4 10.65 5.00 -3.35
C ILE A 4 9.92 4.39 -2.15
N GLU A 5 10.57 4.36 -0.98
CA GLU A 5 10.01 3.87 0.29
C GLU A 5 8.89 4.76 0.84
N ARG A 6 8.79 6.00 0.34
CA ARG A 6 7.73 6.97 0.69
C ARG A 6 6.57 6.95 -0.31
N ILE A 7 6.69 6.19 -1.40
CA ILE A 7 5.62 6.03 -2.39
C ILE A 7 4.54 5.05 -1.91
N SER A 8 4.95 3.95 -1.29
CA SER A 8 4.05 2.82 -0.98
C SER A 8 4.53 2.08 0.27
N VAL A 9 3.61 1.63 1.12
CA VAL A 9 3.95 0.70 2.22
C VAL A 9 4.33 -0.67 1.66
N SER A 10 3.58 -1.16 0.67
CA SER A 10 3.96 -2.37 -0.06
C SER A 10 5.23 -2.11 -0.87
N ARG A 11 6.12 -3.10 -0.94
CA ARG A 11 7.33 -3.03 -1.76
C ARG A 11 6.95 -2.87 -3.23
N ILE A 12 7.55 -1.88 -3.88
CA ILE A 12 7.47 -1.68 -5.32
C ILE A 12 8.90 -1.62 -5.90
N PRO A 13 9.16 -2.21 -7.08
CA PRO A 13 10.51 -2.25 -7.65
C PRO A 13 10.91 -0.94 -8.30
N HIS A 14 9.95 -0.16 -8.80
CA HIS A 14 10.18 1.08 -9.53
C HIS A 14 8.99 2.03 -9.39
N PRO A 15 9.16 3.37 -9.39
CA PRO A 15 8.06 4.34 -9.32
C PRO A 15 6.97 4.16 -10.39
N ALA A 16 7.33 3.62 -11.56
CA ALA A 16 6.40 3.29 -12.65
C ALA A 16 5.30 2.28 -12.25
N ALA A 17 5.50 1.53 -11.14
CA ALA A 17 4.47 0.66 -10.59
C ALA A 17 3.28 1.42 -9.98
N ARG A 18 3.42 2.73 -9.73
CA ARG A 18 2.39 3.60 -9.16
C ARG A 18 2.07 4.80 -10.02
N PHE A 19 3.07 5.32 -10.72
CA PHE A 19 2.98 6.60 -11.42
C PHE A 19 3.23 6.46 -12.92
N ARG A 20 2.72 7.43 -13.67
CA ARG A 20 3.11 7.69 -15.06
C ARG A 20 3.72 9.07 -15.18
N THR A 21 4.59 9.24 -16.17
CA THR A 21 5.09 10.57 -16.56
C THR A 21 3.92 11.50 -16.88
N GLY A 22 3.97 12.71 -16.34
CA GLY A 22 2.90 13.72 -16.50
C GLY A 22 1.69 13.55 -15.57
N GLN A 23 1.63 12.49 -14.76
CA GLN A 23 0.57 12.30 -13.78
C GLN A 23 0.66 13.35 -12.67
N LYS A 24 -0.45 14.06 -12.41
CA LYS A 24 -0.58 14.91 -11.23
C LYS A 24 -0.84 14.03 -10.01
N ILE A 25 -0.05 14.22 -8.96
CA ILE A 25 -0.17 13.50 -7.69
C ILE A 25 -0.22 14.48 -6.52
N LEU A 26 -0.82 14.03 -5.41
CA LEU A 26 -0.70 14.70 -4.12
C LEU A 26 0.45 14.06 -3.34
N ALA A 27 1.15 14.87 -2.57
CA ALA A 27 2.20 14.41 -1.66
C ALA A 27 2.35 15.42 -0.52
N ALA A 28 2.68 14.92 0.67
CA ALA A 28 2.96 15.74 1.83
C ALA A 28 4.46 16.06 1.91
N VAL A 29 4.80 17.27 2.33
CA VAL A 29 6.18 17.64 2.63
C VAL A 29 6.57 17.00 3.96
N LEU A 30 7.63 16.18 3.93
CA LEU A 30 8.16 15.48 5.08
C LEU A 30 9.24 16.30 5.79
N SER A 31 10.19 16.84 5.02
CA SER A 31 11.30 17.63 5.55
C SER A 31 11.79 18.66 4.54
N VAL A 32 12.40 19.73 5.07
CA VAL A 32 12.96 20.83 4.28
C VAL A 32 14.42 21.01 4.65
N ASP A 33 15.29 20.72 3.70
CA ASP A 33 16.72 21.01 3.76
C ASP A 33 16.95 22.35 3.04
N ARG A 34 17.03 23.42 3.83
CA ARG A 34 17.13 24.80 3.31
C ARG A 34 18.49 25.07 2.69
N GLU A 35 19.57 24.53 3.26
CA GLU A 35 20.93 24.72 2.76
C GLU A 35 21.05 24.18 1.33
N ASN A 36 20.54 22.97 1.11
CA ASN A 36 20.61 22.34 -0.19
C ASN A 36 19.38 22.60 -1.07
N ARG A 37 18.43 23.40 -0.60
CA ARG A 37 17.15 23.70 -1.26
C ARG A 37 16.39 22.44 -1.69
N ARG A 38 16.38 21.42 -0.83
CA ARG A 38 15.71 20.14 -1.08
C ARG A 38 14.50 19.97 -0.19
N PHE A 39 13.41 19.51 -0.78
CA PHE A 39 12.23 19.05 -0.07
C PHE A 39 12.18 17.54 -0.15
N THR A 40 11.97 16.85 0.97
CA THR A 40 11.61 15.43 0.98
C THR A 40 10.11 15.31 1.13
N MET A 41 9.49 14.43 0.37
CA MET A 41 8.03 14.26 0.35
C MET A 41 7.63 12.82 0.63
N THR A 42 6.37 12.65 1.01
CA THR A 42 5.74 11.34 1.17
C THR A 42 4.39 11.28 0.48
N HIS A 43 4.03 10.09 0.02
CA HIS A 43 2.81 9.83 -0.73
C HIS A 43 1.94 8.77 -0.05
N ARG A 44 2.58 7.75 0.54
CA ARG A 44 1.90 6.57 1.12
C ARG A 44 0.92 6.89 2.24
N GLU A 45 1.16 7.93 3.06
CA GLU A 45 0.24 8.31 4.15
C GLU A 45 -1.06 8.91 3.62
N LEU A 46 -1.05 9.54 2.44
CA LEU A 46 -2.26 10.12 1.84
C LEU A 46 -3.19 9.03 1.29
N LEU A 47 -2.72 7.78 1.20
CA LEU A 47 -3.44 6.63 0.65
C LEU A 47 -4.17 5.79 1.72
N GLY A 48 -4.33 6.36 2.92
CA GLY A 48 -5.14 5.79 3.98
C GLY A 48 -4.45 4.73 4.83
N THR A 49 -5.07 4.42 5.96
CA THR A 49 -4.64 3.39 6.91
C THR A 49 -4.99 1.99 6.42
N TRP A 50 -4.53 0.97 7.14
CA TRP A 50 -4.92 -0.42 6.85
C TRP A 50 -6.43 -0.60 6.99
N MET A 51 -7.04 -0.01 8.03
CA MET A 51 -8.48 -0.17 8.31
C MET A 51 -9.33 0.55 7.27
N GLU A 52 -8.99 1.79 6.91
CA GLU A 52 -9.70 2.54 5.87
C GLU A 52 -9.72 1.80 4.54
N ASN A 53 -8.58 1.22 4.14
CA ASN A 53 -8.50 0.44 2.92
C ASN A 53 -9.20 -0.93 3.04
N ALA A 54 -9.12 -1.58 4.20
CA ALA A 54 -9.82 -2.84 4.46
C ALA A 54 -11.35 -2.68 4.45
N SER A 55 -11.87 -1.49 4.80
CA SER A 55 -13.31 -1.21 4.86
C SER A 55 -14.04 -1.33 3.52
N TYR A 56 -13.31 -1.35 2.40
CA TYR A 56 -13.88 -1.54 1.06
C TYR A 56 -14.11 -3.01 0.71
N PHE A 57 -13.81 -3.95 1.61
CA PHE A 57 -13.79 -5.37 1.33
C PHE A 57 -14.48 -6.19 2.42
N SER A 58 -15.11 -7.29 2.01
CA SER A 58 -15.75 -8.26 2.90
C SER A 58 -15.20 -9.68 2.67
N PRO A 59 -15.08 -10.51 3.71
CA PRO A 59 -14.86 -11.94 3.51
C PRO A 59 -15.96 -12.55 2.62
N GLY A 60 -15.57 -13.42 1.69
CA GLY A 60 -16.46 -14.00 0.69
C GLY A 60 -16.44 -13.30 -0.66
N GLU A 61 -15.84 -12.11 -0.76
CA GLU A 61 -15.75 -11.39 -2.03
C GLU A 61 -14.59 -11.90 -2.90
N THR A 62 -14.79 -11.79 -4.21
CA THR A 62 -13.73 -11.98 -5.21
C THR A 62 -13.34 -10.62 -5.77
N VAL A 63 -12.06 -10.27 -5.64
CA VAL A 63 -11.54 -8.94 -6.00
C VAL A 63 -10.27 -9.05 -6.82
N GLN A 64 -9.86 -7.96 -7.45
CA GLN A 64 -8.60 -7.89 -8.16
C GLN A 64 -7.48 -7.46 -7.22
N GLY A 65 -6.28 -7.98 -7.46
CA GLY A 65 -5.08 -7.57 -6.75
C GLY A 65 -3.82 -7.67 -7.63
N ILE A 66 -2.71 -7.19 -7.09
CA ILE A 66 -1.39 -7.25 -7.74
C ILE A 66 -0.44 -8.03 -6.84
N VAL A 67 0.24 -9.05 -7.38
CA VAL A 67 1.29 -9.77 -6.66
C VAL A 67 2.46 -8.82 -6.44
N ARG A 68 2.73 -8.45 -5.19
CA ARG A 68 3.82 -7.53 -4.82
C ARG A 68 5.11 -8.25 -4.48
N SER A 69 4.99 -9.45 -3.91
CA SER A 69 6.17 -10.27 -3.66
C SER A 69 5.82 -11.74 -3.46
N ILE A 70 6.75 -12.62 -3.82
CA ILE A 70 6.61 -14.07 -3.61
C ILE A 70 7.63 -14.55 -2.58
N ARG A 71 7.20 -15.42 -1.68
CA ARG A 71 8.04 -16.13 -0.70
C ARG A 71 7.72 -17.62 -0.79
N ASP A 72 8.59 -18.46 -0.25
CA ASP A 72 8.42 -19.93 -0.28
C ASP A 72 7.11 -20.39 0.36
N TYR A 73 6.56 -19.61 1.30
CA TYR A 73 5.30 -19.91 1.99
C TYR A 73 4.07 -19.24 1.37
N GLY A 74 4.21 -18.40 0.34
CA GLY A 74 3.06 -17.78 -0.31
C GLY A 74 3.34 -16.47 -1.06
N ALA A 75 2.29 -15.98 -1.71
CA ALA A 75 2.29 -14.75 -2.49
C ALA A 75 1.60 -13.62 -1.73
N PHE A 76 2.27 -12.48 -1.61
CA PHE A 76 1.70 -11.25 -1.06
C PHE A 76 0.99 -10.49 -2.17
N VAL A 77 -0.33 -10.42 -2.09
CA VAL A 77 -1.19 -9.75 -3.06
C VAL A 77 -1.71 -8.47 -2.45
N GLU A 78 -1.44 -7.35 -3.11
CA GLU A 78 -2.00 -6.06 -2.74
C GLU A 78 -3.39 -5.89 -3.33
N LEU A 79 -4.36 -5.56 -2.47
CA LEU A 79 -5.75 -5.31 -2.86
C LEU A 79 -6.02 -3.81 -3.03
N ALA A 80 -5.38 -3.01 -2.17
CA ALA A 80 -5.43 -1.55 -2.15
C ALA A 80 -4.12 -1.02 -1.58
N PRO A 81 -3.81 0.29 -1.74
CA PRO A 81 -2.68 0.89 -1.05
C PRO A 81 -2.68 0.54 0.44
N ASN A 82 -1.50 0.29 1.00
CA ASN A 82 -1.32 -0.04 2.41
C ASN A 82 -2.12 -1.28 2.90
N LEU A 83 -2.66 -2.08 1.98
CA LEU A 83 -3.45 -3.27 2.25
C LEU A 83 -3.03 -4.45 1.36
N SER A 84 -2.28 -5.37 1.95
CA SER A 84 -1.88 -6.63 1.32
C SER A 84 -2.40 -7.84 2.09
N GLY A 85 -2.76 -8.89 1.36
CA GLY A 85 -3.08 -10.20 1.90
C GLY A 85 -2.08 -11.27 1.45
N LEU A 86 -2.12 -12.42 2.13
CA LEU A 86 -1.30 -13.57 1.82
C LEU A 86 -2.17 -14.65 1.18
N ALA A 87 -1.77 -15.11 0.00
CA ALA A 87 -2.31 -16.30 -0.65
C ALA A 87 -1.28 -17.43 -0.61
N ASP A 88 -1.77 -18.67 -0.56
CA ASP A 88 -0.92 -19.85 -0.74
C ASP A 88 -0.27 -19.81 -2.14
N LEU A 89 0.93 -20.40 -2.26
CA LEU A 89 1.69 -20.39 -3.51
C LEU A 89 0.93 -21.17 -4.60
N LYS A 90 0.83 -20.57 -5.78
CA LYS A 90 0.47 -21.24 -7.02
C LYS A 90 1.65 -21.14 -7.98
N ASP A 91 1.89 -22.20 -8.75
CA ASP A 91 3.05 -22.28 -9.65
C ASP A 91 2.96 -21.31 -10.85
N ASP A 92 1.81 -20.69 -11.10
CA ASP A 92 1.51 -19.90 -12.29
C ASP A 92 1.53 -18.37 -12.10
N VAL A 93 2.01 -17.87 -10.94
CA VAL A 93 2.05 -16.42 -10.64
C VAL A 93 3.45 -15.89 -10.41
N ALA A 94 3.70 -14.67 -10.90
CA ALA A 94 4.96 -13.93 -10.74
C ALA A 94 4.74 -12.55 -10.09
N GLU A 95 5.82 -11.93 -9.59
CA GLU A 95 5.75 -10.55 -9.10
C GLU A 95 5.32 -9.58 -10.20
N GLY A 96 4.36 -8.70 -9.91
CA GLY A 96 3.76 -7.78 -10.87
C GLY A 96 2.50 -8.32 -11.55
N ASP A 97 2.20 -9.62 -11.43
CA ASP A 97 0.99 -10.19 -12.02
C ASP A 97 -0.27 -9.59 -11.40
N ARG A 98 -1.26 -9.35 -12.26
CA ARG A 98 -2.63 -9.08 -11.82
C ARG A 98 -3.33 -10.40 -11.59
N VAL A 99 -4.04 -10.51 -10.47
CA VAL A 99 -4.72 -11.72 -10.07
C VAL A 99 -6.14 -11.41 -9.61
N SER A 100 -7.05 -12.34 -9.86
CA SER A 100 -8.34 -12.40 -9.17
C SER A 100 -8.17 -13.25 -7.92
N VAL A 101 -8.56 -12.72 -6.76
CA VAL A 101 -8.39 -13.38 -5.46
C VAL A 101 -9.72 -13.42 -4.71
N TYR A 102 -9.97 -14.55 -4.06
CA TYR A 102 -11.07 -14.71 -3.11
C TYR A 102 -10.60 -14.36 -1.71
N ILE A 103 -11.35 -13.52 -1.00
CA ILE A 103 -11.07 -13.11 0.37
C ILE A 103 -11.63 -14.15 1.33
N ARG A 104 -10.75 -14.95 1.95
CA ARG A 104 -11.16 -15.97 2.93
C ARG A 104 -11.43 -15.37 4.31
N SER A 105 -10.60 -14.43 4.74
CA SER A 105 -10.71 -13.83 6.08
C SER A 105 -9.92 -12.52 6.15
N ILE A 106 -10.45 -11.57 6.91
CA ILE A 106 -9.80 -10.30 7.27
C ILE A 106 -9.68 -10.30 8.80
N ARG A 107 -8.46 -10.08 9.31
CA ARG A 107 -8.11 -10.14 10.74
C ARG A 107 -7.38 -8.85 11.15
N PRO A 108 -8.13 -7.78 11.49
CA PRO A 108 -7.56 -6.48 11.84
C PRO A 108 -6.60 -6.53 13.04
N GLU A 109 -6.86 -7.41 14.00
CA GLU A 109 -6.05 -7.61 15.22
C GLU A 109 -4.60 -8.01 14.91
N HIS A 110 -4.36 -8.59 13.74
CA HIS A 110 -3.02 -8.95 13.28
C HIS A 110 -2.62 -8.25 11.97
N MET A 111 -3.45 -7.35 11.43
CA MET A 111 -3.30 -6.77 10.09
C MET A 111 -3.10 -7.84 9.00
N LYS A 112 -3.86 -8.94 9.08
CA LYS A 112 -3.76 -10.07 8.15
C LYS A 112 -5.01 -10.20 7.29
N ILE A 113 -4.81 -10.43 6.00
CA ILE A 113 -5.87 -10.88 5.09
C ILE A 113 -5.43 -12.22 4.50
N LYS A 114 -6.27 -13.24 4.65
CA LYS A 114 -6.07 -14.54 4.01
C LYS A 114 -6.79 -14.56 2.68
N LEU A 115 -6.05 -14.84 1.62
CA LEU A 115 -6.51 -14.84 0.24
C LEU A 115 -6.40 -16.22 -0.39
N GLN A 116 -7.09 -16.41 -1.50
CA GLN A 116 -6.89 -17.52 -2.42
C GLN A 116 -6.86 -16.98 -3.85
N ILE A 117 -5.78 -17.25 -4.58
CA ILE A 117 -5.67 -16.87 -5.99
C ILE A 117 -6.57 -17.78 -6.83
N ILE A 118 -7.53 -17.17 -7.53
CA ILE A 118 -8.42 -17.86 -8.46
C ILE A 118 -7.71 -18.04 -9.79
N GLN A 119 -7.32 -16.92 -10.41
CA GLN A 119 -6.70 -16.89 -11.74
C GLN A 119 -5.83 -15.65 -11.94
N ARG A 120 -4.86 -15.75 -12.86
CA ARG A 120 -4.14 -14.60 -13.39
C ARG A 120 -5.02 -13.82 -14.37
N LEU A 121 -4.91 -12.49 -14.32
CA LEU A 121 -5.61 -11.55 -15.18
C LEU A 121 -4.62 -10.92 -16.17
N THR A 122 -5.14 -10.38 -17.27
CA THR A 122 -4.34 -9.62 -18.23
C THR A 122 -3.69 -8.40 -17.54
N PRO A 123 -2.39 -8.13 -17.81
CA PRO A 123 -1.72 -6.95 -17.29
C PRO A 123 -2.49 -5.67 -17.62
N ALA A 124 -2.60 -4.76 -16.66
CA ALA A 124 -3.13 -3.43 -16.95
C ALA A 124 -2.08 -2.66 -17.74
N ILE A 125 -2.50 -1.93 -18.77
CA ILE A 125 -1.61 -1.04 -19.55
C ILE A 125 -1.07 0.12 -18.67
N TYR A 126 -1.63 0.27 -17.46
CA TYR A 126 -1.78 1.53 -16.75
C TYR A 126 -2.07 1.27 -15.25
N PRO A 127 -1.36 1.90 -14.28
CA PRO A 127 -1.72 1.76 -12.87
C PRO A 127 -3.17 2.19 -12.62
N VAL A 128 -3.87 1.44 -11.79
CA VAL A 128 -5.20 1.81 -11.29
C VAL A 128 -5.07 3.15 -10.53
N PRO A 129 -5.92 4.15 -10.81
CA PRO A 129 -5.89 5.41 -10.09
C PRO A 129 -5.99 5.19 -8.58
N LEU A 130 -5.10 5.85 -7.83
CA LEU A 130 -5.10 5.78 -6.38
C LEU A 130 -6.16 6.73 -5.80
N ARG A 131 -6.92 6.24 -4.83
CA ARG A 131 -7.81 7.08 -4.03
C ARG A 131 -6.97 7.75 -2.94
N TYR A 132 -7.11 9.06 -2.80
CA TYR A 132 -6.56 9.80 -1.68
C TYR A 132 -7.60 9.86 -0.56
N GLN A 133 -7.16 9.55 0.66
CA GLN A 133 -7.93 9.69 1.89
C GLN A 133 -7.68 11.07 2.51
N ILE A 134 -6.51 11.65 2.21
CA ILE A 134 -6.11 12.98 2.65
C ILE A 134 -5.68 13.80 1.44
N THR A 135 -6.28 14.98 1.29
CA THR A 135 -6.02 15.91 0.19
C THR A 135 -5.35 17.20 0.63
N ASP A 136 -5.42 17.53 1.92
CA ASP A 136 -4.94 18.77 2.52
C ASP A 136 -4.68 18.60 4.02
N GLY A 137 -4.11 19.62 4.66
CA GLY A 137 -3.81 19.64 6.08
C GLY A 137 -2.35 19.29 6.42
N MET A 138 -2.11 19.07 7.72
CA MET A 138 -0.79 18.81 8.29
C MET A 138 -0.77 17.44 8.96
N LEU A 139 0.24 16.64 8.63
CA LEU A 139 0.44 15.31 9.22
C LEU A 139 1.42 15.45 10.39
N ASP A 140 0.94 15.29 11.63
CA ASP A 140 1.78 15.29 12.84
C ASP A 140 2.17 13.87 13.25
N HIS A 141 1.18 12.99 13.34
CA HIS A 141 1.34 11.59 13.70
C HIS A 141 0.38 10.74 12.86
N TRP A 142 0.89 9.68 12.25
CA TRP A 142 0.11 8.81 11.38
C TRP A 142 0.17 7.37 11.84
N VAL A 143 -0.98 6.80 12.22
CA VAL A 143 -1.09 5.40 12.66
C VAL A 143 -1.72 4.57 11.55
N TYR A 144 -0.95 3.63 10.99
CA TYR A 144 -1.40 2.73 9.93
C TYR A 144 -2.22 1.55 10.47
N SER A 145 -1.89 1.07 11.67
CA SER A 145 -2.51 -0.11 12.27
C SER A 145 -3.88 0.21 12.85
N PRO A 146 -4.84 -0.73 12.81
CA PRO A 146 -6.12 -0.59 13.52
C PRO A 146 -5.95 -0.42 15.04
N ALA A 147 -6.95 0.16 15.71
CA ALA A 147 -6.94 0.33 17.16
C ALA A 147 -6.89 -0.99 17.94
N CYS A 148 -7.41 -2.08 17.37
CA CYS A 148 -7.37 -3.42 17.96
C CYS A 148 -6.10 -4.22 17.62
N TYR A 149 -5.07 -3.58 17.06
CA TYR A 149 -3.82 -4.26 16.71
C TYR A 149 -3.06 -4.67 17.98
N GLU A 150 -2.70 -5.96 18.07
CA GLU A 150 -2.14 -6.53 19.30
C GLU A 150 -0.68 -6.16 19.56
N LYS A 151 0.02 -5.63 18.55
CA LYS A 151 1.43 -5.22 18.64
C LYS A 151 1.53 -3.69 18.75
N PRO A 152 2.71 -3.14 19.07
CA PRO A 152 2.92 -1.70 19.03
C PRO A 152 2.41 -1.10 17.70
N PRO A 153 1.71 0.05 17.73
CA PRO A 153 1.13 0.63 16.53
C PRO A 153 2.16 0.84 15.43
N ALA A 154 1.83 0.42 14.21
CA ALA A 154 2.61 0.77 13.04
C ALA A 154 2.34 2.24 12.72
N ALA A 155 3.28 3.12 13.07
CA ALA A 155 3.08 4.56 12.95
C ALA A 155 4.27 5.27 12.29
N THR A 156 4.02 6.46 11.76
CA THR A 156 5.04 7.42 11.35
C THR A 156 4.84 8.70 12.16
N ASP A 157 5.89 9.09 12.89
CA ASP A 157 5.94 10.36 13.61
C ASP A 157 6.65 11.40 12.74
N PHE A 158 5.93 12.47 12.41
CA PHE A 158 6.45 13.57 11.60
C PHE A 158 7.06 14.69 12.44
N THR A 159 6.84 14.70 13.75
CA THR A 159 7.39 15.72 14.65
C THR A 159 8.89 15.53 14.85
N ALA A 160 9.36 14.29 14.90
CA ALA A 160 10.78 13.94 15.02
C ALA A 160 11.62 14.30 13.78
N LEU A 161 10.97 14.65 12.66
CA LEU A 161 11.62 15.03 11.40
C LEU A 161 11.69 16.55 11.20
N ARG A 162 11.23 17.32 12.20
CA ARG A 162 11.35 18.78 12.21
C ARG A 162 12.75 19.16 12.71
N PRO A 163 13.43 20.09 12.03
CA PRO A 163 14.69 20.65 12.53
C PRO A 163 14.50 21.40 13.85
#